data_AF-A0A969EPS6-F1
#
_entry.id   AF-A0A969EPS6-F1
#
_cell.length_a   1.000
_cell.length_b   1.000
_cell.length_c   1.000
_cell.angle_alpha   90.00
_cell.angle_beta   90.00
_cell.angle_gamma   90.00
#
_symmetry.space_group_name_H-M   'P 1'
#
loop_
_entity.id
_entity.type
_entity.pdbx_description
1 polymer ?
#
loop_
_entity_poly.entity_id
_entity_poly.type
_entity_poly.pdbx_seq_one_letter_code
_entity_poly.pdbx_strand_id
1 'polypeptide(L)'
;MNSEIAVEAVEVLGAIDTTRGIDPDTIAQTITGQARTLSHGQEFTGRPVTQITADDFHVIKWRSEYQFNAKDSRRWIERILEKERRYGVHHPAKTWFTAQQAERTVIANITPKLLPLHMAQQSLAPTALLTHMANLADMYFRAAATFSIKLDEGLSNFGVDAQGHLYYLDDDIYKWDQFTSLASMLGSGFAS
;
A
#
# COMPACT_ATOMS: atom_id res chain seq x y z
N MET A 1 -12.53 15.68 14.53
CA MET A 1 -13.51 16.25 13.59
C MET A 1 -13.32 15.47 12.29
N ASN A 2 -14.15 14.45 12.03
CA ASN A 2 -14.04 13.66 10.80
C ASN A 2 -14.56 14.53 9.64
N SER A 3 -13.66 15.07 8.84
CA SER A 3 -14.03 15.69 7.57
C SER A 3 -14.47 14.58 6.64
N GLU A 4 -15.77 14.51 6.36
CA GLU A 4 -16.34 13.63 5.35
C GLU A 4 -15.69 13.96 4.00
N ILE A 5 -15.08 12.97 3.34
CA ILE A 5 -14.43 13.17 2.06
C ILE A 5 -15.52 13.21 0.99
N ALA A 6 -15.99 14.41 0.66
CA ALA A 6 -16.96 14.59 -0.42
C ALA A 6 -16.27 14.36 -1.78
N VAL A 7 -16.56 13.22 -2.41
CA VAL A 7 -16.08 12.88 -3.76
C VAL A 7 -17.24 13.03 -4.75
N GLU A 8 -17.01 13.82 -5.79
CA GLU A 8 -18.02 14.12 -6.82
C GLU A 8 -17.92 13.16 -8.01
N ALA A 9 -16.69 12.73 -8.34
CA ALA A 9 -16.43 11.84 -9.46
C ALA A 9 -15.15 11.02 -9.22
N VAL A 10 -15.11 9.82 -9.80
CA VAL A 10 -13.96 8.91 -9.78
C VAL A 10 -13.59 8.55 -11.21
N GLU A 11 -12.30 8.62 -11.53
CA GLU A 11 -11.74 8.10 -12.78
C GLU A 11 -10.71 7.01 -12.46
N VAL A 12 -11.03 5.76 -12.82
CA VAL A 12 -10.11 4.62 -12.67
C VAL A 12 -9.11 4.63 -13.81
N LEU A 13 -7.81 4.63 -13.46
CA LEU A 13 -6.73 4.71 -14.45
C LEU A 13 -6.03 3.37 -14.67
N GLY A 14 -6.09 2.46 -13.70
CA GLY A 14 -5.67 1.09 -13.91
C GLY A 14 -5.26 0.36 -12.63
N ALA A 15 -5.08 -0.95 -12.77
CA ALA A 15 -4.69 -1.84 -11.69
C ALA A 15 -3.35 -2.51 -11.96
N ILE A 16 -2.71 -3.06 -10.93
CA ILE A 16 -1.47 -3.83 -11.07
C ILE A 16 -1.68 -4.94 -12.10
N ASP A 17 -2.71 -5.77 -11.91
CA ASP A 17 -3.22 -6.70 -12.91
C ASP A 17 -4.51 -6.14 -13.52
N THR A 18 -4.51 -5.91 -14.83
CA THR A 18 -5.64 -5.31 -15.55
C THR A 18 -6.92 -6.16 -15.51
N THR A 19 -6.80 -7.45 -15.20
CA THR A 19 -7.95 -8.37 -15.10
C THR A 19 -8.51 -8.48 -13.69
N ARG A 20 -7.79 -7.95 -12.70
CA ARG A 20 -8.14 -8.06 -11.27
C ARG A 20 -8.39 -6.71 -10.60
N GLY A 21 -8.48 -5.65 -11.40
CA GLY A 21 -8.77 -4.30 -10.89
C GLY A 21 -10.08 -4.24 -10.12
N ILE A 22 -10.12 -3.35 -9.14
CA ILE A 22 -11.31 -3.05 -8.35
C ILE A 22 -12.18 -2.09 -9.17
N ASP A 23 -13.46 -2.43 -9.29
CA ASP A 23 -14.40 -1.69 -10.13
C ASP A 23 -14.82 -0.34 -9.49
N PRO A 24 -15.32 0.61 -10.31
CA PRO A 24 -15.72 1.93 -9.84
C PRO A 24 -16.82 1.92 -8.76
N ASP A 25 -17.76 0.97 -8.80
CA ASP A 25 -18.85 0.91 -7.82
C ASP A 25 -18.34 0.49 -6.45
N THR A 26 -17.43 -0.48 -6.41
CA THR A 26 -16.71 -0.86 -5.18
C THR A 26 -15.91 0.32 -4.62
N ILE A 27 -15.20 1.07 -5.48
CA ILE A 27 -14.47 2.27 -5.05
C ILE A 27 -15.44 3.29 -4.44
N ALA A 28 -16.57 3.58 -5.10
CA ALA A 28 -17.56 4.52 -4.58
C ALA A 28 -18.13 4.07 -3.22
N GLN A 29 -18.44 2.78 -3.07
CA GLN A 29 -18.89 2.22 -1.80
C GLN A 29 -17.85 2.38 -0.69
N THR A 30 -16.60 2.00 -0.94
CA THR A 30 -15.52 2.12 0.05
C THR A 30 -15.26 3.59 0.44
N ILE A 31 -15.41 4.55 -0.49
CA ILE A 31 -15.30 5.98 -0.19
C ILE A 31 -16.36 6.42 0.84
N THR A 32 -17.59 5.92 0.73
CA THR A 32 -18.67 6.20 1.70
C THR A 32 -18.49 5.48 3.04
N GLY A 33 -17.53 4.56 3.13
CA GLY A 33 -17.15 3.89 4.37
C GLY A 33 -16.56 4.87 5.40
N GLN A 34 -16.42 4.40 6.64
CA GLN A 34 -15.85 5.23 7.71
C GLN A 34 -14.39 5.59 7.42
N ALA A 35 -14.10 6.88 7.27
CA ALA A 35 -12.73 7.39 7.25
C ALA A 35 -12.03 7.10 8.58
N ARG A 36 -10.85 6.49 8.55
CA ARG A 36 -10.04 6.16 9.73
C ARG A 36 -8.71 6.92 9.65
N THR A 37 -8.48 7.83 10.58
CA THR A 37 -7.19 8.52 10.70
C THR A 37 -6.10 7.53 11.14
N LEU A 38 -4.97 7.51 10.45
CA LEU A 38 -3.80 6.71 10.81
C LEU A 38 -3.22 7.14 12.16
N SER A 39 -2.88 6.18 13.02
CA SER A 39 -2.02 6.40 14.18
C SER A 39 -0.92 5.34 14.24
N HIS A 40 0.26 5.74 14.71
CA HIS A 40 1.45 4.89 14.73
C HIS A 40 1.21 3.65 15.61
N GLY A 41 1.42 2.44 15.07
CA GLY A 41 1.23 1.17 15.78
C GLY A 41 -0.19 0.58 15.76
N GLN A 42 -1.08 1.07 14.90
CA GLN A 42 -2.43 0.51 14.68
C GLN A 42 -2.53 -0.29 13.37
N GLU A 43 -3.73 -0.78 13.06
CA GLU A 43 -4.09 -1.63 11.90
C GLU A 43 -3.59 -1.11 10.53
N PHE A 44 -3.27 0.18 10.41
CA PHE A 44 -2.86 0.81 9.17
C PHE A 44 -1.56 1.61 9.35
N THR A 45 -0.63 1.48 8.39
CA THR A 45 0.63 2.25 8.36
C THR A 45 0.74 3.12 7.10
N GLY A 46 1.45 4.25 7.24
CA GLY A 46 1.69 5.23 6.19
C GLY A 46 2.26 6.54 6.74
N ARG A 47 2.52 7.52 5.86
CA ARG A 47 2.94 8.86 6.28
C ARG A 47 1.82 9.57 7.05
N PRO A 48 2.12 10.48 7.98
CA PRO A 48 1.11 11.27 8.71
C PRO A 48 0.12 12.06 7.83
N VAL A 49 0.49 12.31 6.56
CA VAL A 49 -0.31 13.03 5.55
C VAL A 49 -1.18 12.11 4.68
N THR A 50 -0.95 10.79 4.71
CA THR A 50 -1.77 9.83 3.99
C THR A 50 -3.06 9.63 4.75
N GLN A 51 -4.19 10.02 4.17
CA GLN A 51 -5.50 9.72 4.75
C GLN A 51 -5.92 8.32 4.30
N ILE A 52 -6.58 7.57 5.18
CA ILE A 52 -7.09 6.25 4.86
C ILE A 52 -8.61 6.21 5.06
N THR A 53 -9.29 5.65 4.07
CA THR A 53 -10.66 5.18 4.21
C THR A 53 -10.65 3.67 4.07
N ALA A 54 -11.34 2.95 4.94
CA ALA A 54 -11.39 1.50 4.85
C ALA A 54 -12.76 0.98 5.26
N ASP A 55 -13.18 -0.10 4.59
CA ASP A 55 -14.29 -0.95 5.02
C ASP A 55 -13.74 -2.31 5.48
N ASP A 56 -14.59 -3.33 5.55
CA ASP A 56 -14.19 -4.67 5.97
C ASP A 56 -13.34 -5.40 4.92
N PHE A 57 -13.39 -4.98 3.67
CA PHE A 57 -12.83 -5.67 2.51
C PHE A 57 -11.75 -4.87 1.77
N HIS A 58 -11.76 -3.55 1.87
CA HIS A 58 -10.91 -2.67 1.08
C HIS A 58 -10.33 -1.52 1.89
N VAL A 59 -9.20 -1.02 1.39
CA VAL A 59 -8.47 0.11 1.95
C VAL A 59 -8.16 1.08 0.81
N ILE A 60 -8.59 2.33 0.95
CA ILE A 60 -8.23 3.45 0.11
C ILE A 60 -7.13 4.26 0.81
N LYS A 61 -6.05 4.54 0.08
CA LYS A 61 -5.01 5.49 0.47
C LYS A 61 -5.13 6.76 -0.36
N TRP A 62 -5.46 7.86 0.30
CA TRP A 62 -5.54 9.19 -0.31
C TRP A 62 -4.16 9.86 -0.27
N ARG A 63 -3.65 10.23 -1.44
CA ARG A 63 -2.34 10.87 -1.61
C ARG A 63 -2.49 12.39 -1.72
N SER A 64 -3.10 12.98 -0.70
CA SER A 64 -3.43 14.42 -0.65
C SER A 64 -2.21 15.34 -0.62
N GLU A 65 -1.02 14.80 -0.38
CA GLU A 65 0.25 15.52 -0.46
C GLU A 65 0.63 15.93 -1.90
N TYR A 66 0.05 15.28 -2.92
CA TYR A 66 0.27 15.65 -4.31
C TYR A 66 -0.75 16.70 -4.76
N GLN A 67 -0.25 17.86 -5.18
CA GLN A 67 -1.05 18.95 -5.73
C GLN A 67 -0.77 19.05 -7.23
N PHE A 68 -1.50 18.27 -8.02
CA PHE A 68 -1.43 18.29 -9.47
C PHE A 68 -2.78 18.70 -10.07
N ASN A 69 -2.75 19.21 -11.30
CA ASN A 69 -3.96 19.30 -12.11
C ASN A 69 -4.35 17.89 -12.61
N ALA A 70 -5.58 17.73 -13.13
CA ALA A 70 -6.09 16.43 -13.58
C ALA A 70 -5.17 15.71 -14.59
N LYS A 71 -4.57 16.44 -15.54
CA LYS A 71 -3.68 15.88 -16.56
C LYS A 71 -2.39 15.34 -15.95
N ASP A 72 -1.78 16.12 -15.06
CA ASP A 72 -0.55 15.74 -14.39
C ASP A 72 -0.79 14.60 -13.37
N SER A 73 -1.95 14.57 -12.72
CA SER A 73 -2.37 13.45 -11.87
C SER A 73 -2.45 12.15 -12.65
N ARG A 74 -3.08 12.16 -13.84
CA ARG A 74 -3.16 10.98 -14.70
C ARG A 74 -1.78 10.49 -15.10
N ARG A 75 -0.93 11.40 -15.60
CA ARG A 75 0.44 11.07 -16.01
C ARG A 75 1.28 10.54 -14.85
N TRP A 76 1.10 11.07 -13.64
CA TRP A 76 1.78 10.58 -12.45
C TRP A 76 1.35 9.15 -12.13
N ILE A 77 0.04 8.87 -12.16
CA ILE A 77 -0.51 7.54 -11.89
C ILE A 77 -0.04 6.53 -12.94
N GLU A 78 -0.05 6.87 -14.22
CA GLU A 78 0.46 6.00 -15.28
C GLU A 78 1.93 5.59 -15.04
N ARG A 79 2.76 6.55 -14.62
CA ARG A 79 4.18 6.31 -14.34
C ARG A 79 4.40 5.48 -13.08
N ILE A 80 3.63 5.69 -12.01
CA ILE A 80 3.77 4.87 -10.80
C ILE A 80 3.26 3.45 -11.07
N LEU A 81 2.15 3.30 -11.79
CA LEU A 81 1.57 2.01 -12.14
C LEU A 81 2.52 1.17 -13.00
N GLU A 82 3.21 1.78 -13.97
CA GLU A 82 4.25 1.10 -14.74
C GLU A 82 5.37 0.55 -13.84
N LYS A 83 5.84 1.33 -12.88
CA LYS A 83 6.89 0.91 -11.93
C LYS A 83 6.39 -0.20 -11.00
N GLU A 84 5.23 -0.02 -10.39
CA GLU A 84 4.66 -0.96 -9.44
C GLU A 84 4.39 -2.33 -10.09
N ARG A 85 3.89 -2.34 -11.33
CA ARG A 85 3.75 -3.56 -12.14
C ARG A 85 5.08 -4.27 -12.37
N ARG A 86 6.13 -3.50 -12.67
CA ARG A 86 7.49 -4.06 -12.86
C ARG A 86 8.06 -4.64 -11.57
N TYR A 87 7.84 -3.98 -10.43
CA TYR A 87 8.36 -4.44 -9.14
C TYR A 87 7.69 -5.72 -8.66
N GLY A 88 6.38 -5.87 -8.92
CA GLY A 88 5.65 -7.09 -8.57
C GLY A 88 5.62 -7.36 -7.07
N VAL A 89 5.53 -6.29 -6.26
CA VAL A 89 5.51 -6.36 -4.78
C VAL A 89 4.14 -6.08 -4.19
N HIS A 90 3.24 -5.42 -4.93
CA HIS A 90 1.90 -5.06 -4.47
C HIS A 90 0.85 -6.09 -4.88
N HIS A 91 -0.31 -6.04 -4.20
CA HIS A 91 -1.44 -6.91 -4.50
C HIS A 91 -1.93 -6.71 -5.95
N PRO A 92 -2.24 -7.76 -6.73
CA PRO A 92 -2.66 -7.66 -8.13
C PRO A 92 -3.91 -6.79 -8.35
N ALA A 93 -4.83 -6.78 -7.39
CA ALA A 93 -6.04 -5.96 -7.44
C ALA A 93 -5.83 -4.49 -7.04
N LYS A 94 -4.62 -4.09 -6.59
CA LYS A 94 -4.36 -2.69 -6.25
C LYS A 94 -4.65 -1.82 -7.48
N THR A 95 -5.55 -0.87 -7.32
CA THR A 95 -6.11 -0.06 -8.40
C THR A 95 -5.91 1.41 -8.11
N TRP A 96 -5.33 2.13 -9.05
CA TRP A 96 -5.11 3.57 -8.97
C TRP A 96 -6.23 4.33 -9.69
N PHE A 97 -6.65 5.42 -9.07
CA PHE A 97 -7.70 6.28 -9.57
C PHE A 97 -7.45 7.75 -9.16
N THR A 98 -8.14 8.65 -9.85
CA THR A 98 -8.29 10.02 -9.37
C THR A 98 -9.71 10.24 -8.86
N ALA A 99 -9.84 11.06 -7.84
CA ALA A 99 -11.12 11.51 -7.30
C ALA A 99 -11.24 13.03 -7.41
N GLN A 100 -12.38 13.52 -7.89
CA GLN A 100 -12.70 14.94 -7.87
C GLN A 100 -13.31 15.29 -6.51
N GLN A 101 -12.71 16.25 -5.81
CA GLN A 101 -13.17 16.79 -4.53
C GLN A 101 -13.31 18.29 -4.66
N ALA A 102 -14.54 18.82 -4.70
CA ALA A 102 -14.84 20.24 -4.86
C ALA A 102 -13.97 20.90 -5.96
N GLU A 103 -12.90 21.60 -5.56
CA GLU A 103 -12.03 22.36 -6.47
C GLU A 103 -10.73 21.65 -6.88
N ARG A 104 -10.50 20.40 -6.47
CA ARG A 104 -9.23 19.69 -6.75
C ARG A 104 -9.41 18.24 -7.16
N THR A 105 -8.45 17.77 -7.95
CA THR A 105 -8.28 16.35 -8.25
C THR A 105 -7.29 15.74 -7.27
N VAL A 106 -7.69 14.67 -6.58
CA VAL A 106 -6.86 13.93 -5.64
C VAL A 106 -6.47 12.58 -6.22
N ILE A 107 -5.21 12.19 -6.02
CA ILE A 107 -4.70 10.87 -6.38
C ILE A 107 -5.01 9.90 -5.24
N ALA A 108 -5.47 8.70 -5.58
CA ALA A 108 -5.68 7.63 -4.61
C ALA A 108 -5.43 6.26 -5.23
N ASN A 109 -5.23 5.27 -4.36
CA ASN A 109 -5.34 3.87 -4.72
C ASN A 109 -6.24 3.13 -3.75
N ILE A 110 -6.83 2.05 -4.24
CA ILE A 110 -7.61 1.09 -3.47
C ILE A 110 -6.93 -0.28 -3.58
N THR A 111 -6.93 -1.04 -2.48
CA THR A 111 -6.44 -2.42 -2.43
C THR A 111 -7.39 -3.25 -1.56
N PRO A 112 -7.50 -4.57 -1.76
CA PRO A 112 -8.11 -5.43 -0.77
C PRO A 112 -7.42 -5.24 0.59
N LYS A 113 -8.20 -5.35 1.65
CA LYS A 113 -7.73 -5.26 3.02
C LYS A 113 -6.91 -6.50 3.34
N LEU A 114 -5.62 -6.29 3.60
CA LEU A 114 -4.67 -7.33 3.96
C LEU A 114 -4.43 -7.31 5.46
N LEU A 115 -4.17 -8.47 6.06
CA LEU A 115 -3.80 -8.55 7.48
C LEU A 115 -2.33 -8.15 7.63
N PRO A 116 -1.98 -7.05 8.32
CA PRO A 116 -0.59 -6.65 8.48
C PRO A 116 0.21 -7.73 9.23
N LEU A 117 1.42 -8.00 8.76
CA LEU A 117 2.24 -9.11 9.27
C LEU A 117 2.60 -8.93 10.75
N HIS A 118 2.81 -7.68 11.20
CA HIS A 118 3.06 -7.36 12.61
C HIS A 118 1.89 -7.70 13.55
N MET A 119 0.65 -7.80 13.03
CA MET A 119 -0.51 -8.28 13.77
C MET A 119 -0.64 -9.79 13.62
N ALA A 120 -0.48 -10.31 12.39
CA ALA A 120 -0.58 -11.74 12.09
C ALA A 120 0.39 -12.60 12.93
N GLN A 121 1.61 -12.11 13.19
CA GLN A 121 2.61 -12.85 13.98
C GLN A 121 2.14 -13.29 15.38
N GLN A 122 1.12 -12.62 15.94
CA GLN A 122 0.59 -12.94 17.26
C GLN A 122 -0.29 -14.20 17.26
N SER A 123 -0.85 -14.56 16.10
CA SER A 123 -1.79 -15.68 15.93
C SER A 123 -1.26 -16.78 15.00
N LEU A 124 -0.20 -16.53 14.25
CA LEU A 124 0.42 -17.50 13.35
C LEU A 124 1.22 -18.55 14.11
N ALA A 125 1.16 -19.80 13.63
CA ALA A 125 2.10 -20.84 14.05
C ALA A 125 3.53 -20.44 13.67
N PRO A 126 4.56 -20.84 14.45
CA PRO A 126 5.96 -20.46 14.17
C PRO A 126 6.44 -20.80 12.75
N THR A 127 6.02 -21.94 12.21
CA THR A 127 6.36 -22.37 10.85
C THR A 127 5.75 -21.48 9.76
N ALA A 128 4.51 -21.02 9.98
CA ALA A 128 3.85 -20.09 9.08
C ALA A 128 4.51 -18.70 9.13
N LEU A 129 4.87 -18.23 10.33
CA LEU A 129 5.60 -16.98 10.49
C LEU A 129 6.96 -17.03 9.77
N LEU A 130 7.73 -18.11 9.95
CA LEU A 130 9.00 -18.31 9.24
C LEU A 130 8.84 -18.29 7.72
N THR A 131 7.75 -18.87 7.21
CA THR A 131 7.43 -18.85 5.78
C THR A 131 7.19 -17.42 5.29
N HIS A 132 6.43 -16.60 6.03
CA HIS A 132 6.23 -15.19 5.69
C HIS A 132 7.52 -14.36 5.80
N MET A 133 8.37 -14.63 6.79
CA MET A 133 9.67 -13.97 6.92
C MET A 133 10.60 -14.31 5.74
N ALA A 134 10.60 -15.56 5.29
CA ALA A 134 11.34 -15.97 4.09
C ALA A 134 10.81 -15.29 2.83
N ASN A 135 9.49 -15.20 2.66
CA ASN A 135 8.85 -14.51 1.54
C ASN A 135 9.14 -13.00 1.54
N LEU A 136 9.17 -12.37 2.71
CA LEU A 136 9.55 -10.97 2.88
C LEU A 136 11.00 -10.76 2.41
N ALA A 137 11.91 -11.61 2.89
CA ALA A 137 13.32 -11.54 2.50
C ALA A 137 13.51 -11.73 0.99
N ASP A 138 12.85 -12.73 0.38
CA ASP A 138 12.88 -12.93 -1.08
C ASP A 138 12.39 -11.69 -1.83
N MET A 139 11.24 -11.15 -1.44
CA MET A 139 10.67 -9.95 -2.04
C MET A 139 11.63 -8.76 -1.95
N TYR A 140 12.23 -8.51 -0.78
CA TYR A 140 13.18 -7.43 -0.56
C TYR A 140 14.45 -7.61 -1.42
N PHE A 141 15.08 -8.78 -1.37
CA PHE A 141 16.32 -9.03 -2.11
C PHE A 141 16.10 -8.99 -3.61
N ARG A 142 14.97 -9.50 -4.10
CA ARG A 142 14.60 -9.39 -5.52
C ARG A 142 14.45 -7.93 -5.93
N ALA A 143 13.80 -7.11 -5.12
CA ALA A 143 13.63 -5.69 -5.40
C ALA A 143 14.99 -4.96 -5.45
N ALA A 144 15.88 -5.22 -4.50
CA ALA A 144 17.23 -4.67 -4.47
C ALA A 144 18.07 -5.12 -5.67
N ALA A 145 18.14 -6.43 -5.93
CA ALA A 145 18.98 -7.00 -6.98
C ALA A 145 18.51 -6.61 -8.39
N THR A 146 17.20 -6.54 -8.62
CA THR A 146 16.64 -6.34 -9.96
C THR A 146 16.44 -4.86 -10.29
N PHE A 147 16.06 -4.05 -9.30
CA PHE A 147 15.63 -2.66 -9.53
C PHE A 147 16.45 -1.62 -8.77
N SER A 148 17.42 -2.03 -7.93
CA SER A 148 18.21 -1.12 -7.10
C SER A 148 17.37 -0.22 -6.19
N ILE A 149 16.26 -0.78 -5.69
CA ILE A 149 15.35 -0.16 -4.73
C ILE A 149 15.34 -0.96 -3.42
N LYS A 150 14.88 -0.36 -2.34
CA LYS A 150 14.52 -1.07 -1.12
C LYS A 150 13.07 -0.80 -0.73
N LEU A 151 12.50 -1.79 -0.05
CA LEU A 151 11.23 -1.68 0.64
C LEU A 151 11.53 -1.29 2.10
N ASP A 152 10.62 -0.58 2.76
CA ASP A 152 10.73 -0.37 4.21
C ASP A 152 10.59 -1.71 4.94
N GLU A 153 11.57 -2.06 5.77
CA GLU A 153 11.70 -3.36 6.40
C GLU A 153 10.70 -3.61 7.54
N GLY A 154 9.96 -2.59 7.99
CA GLY A 154 8.98 -2.71 9.05
C GLY A 154 7.88 -3.73 8.70
N LEU A 155 7.66 -4.73 9.58
CA LEU A 155 6.63 -5.78 9.39
C LEU A 155 5.21 -5.24 9.19
N SER A 156 4.97 -4.00 9.61
CA SER A 156 3.71 -3.31 9.40
C SER A 156 3.48 -2.85 7.96
N ASN A 157 4.54 -2.76 7.15
CA ASN A 157 4.48 -2.44 5.73
C ASN A 157 4.27 -3.67 4.85
N PHE A 158 4.06 -4.84 5.45
CA PHE A 158 3.74 -6.08 4.74
C PHE A 158 2.41 -6.62 5.23
N GLY A 159 1.61 -7.15 4.30
CA GLY A 159 0.31 -7.73 4.62
C GLY A 159 0.08 -9.04 3.89
N VAL A 160 -0.75 -9.88 4.50
CA VAL A 160 -1.11 -11.21 4.00
C VAL A 160 -2.55 -11.20 3.52
N ASP A 161 -2.80 -11.75 2.33
CA ASP A 161 -4.16 -11.95 1.81
C ASP A 161 -4.84 -13.18 2.43
N ALA A 162 -6.12 -13.38 2.14
CA ALA A 162 -6.87 -14.54 2.63
C ALA A 162 -6.34 -15.89 2.12
N GLN A 163 -5.48 -15.89 1.09
CA GLN A 163 -4.84 -17.08 0.54
C GLN A 163 -3.43 -17.32 1.11
N GLY A 164 -2.94 -16.44 2.00
CA GLY A 164 -1.62 -16.56 2.61
C GLY A 164 -0.48 -15.92 1.80
N HIS A 165 -0.76 -15.18 0.72
CA HIS A 165 0.28 -14.49 -0.04
C HIS A 165 0.66 -13.17 0.61
N LEU A 166 1.97 -12.88 0.60
CA LEU A 166 2.54 -11.66 1.17
C LEU A 166 2.64 -10.56 0.10
N TYR A 167 2.27 -9.34 0.46
CA TYR A 167 2.42 -8.15 -0.37
C TYR A 167 2.97 -6.96 0.43
N TYR A 168 3.62 -6.04 -0.27
CA TYR A 168 4.05 -4.76 0.27
C TYR A 168 2.88 -3.75 0.25
N LEU A 169 2.60 -3.19 1.42
CA LEU A 169 1.46 -2.31 1.67
C LEU A 169 1.77 -0.85 1.42
N ASP A 170 2.99 -0.40 1.70
CA ASP A 170 3.37 0.99 1.48
C ASP A 170 3.49 1.30 -0.02
N ASP A 171 3.24 2.54 -0.40
CA ASP A 171 3.36 3.01 -1.78
C ASP A 171 4.73 3.64 -2.05
N ASP A 172 5.50 3.92 -0.99
CA ASP A 172 6.80 4.53 -1.11
C ASP A 172 7.87 3.48 -1.39
N ILE A 173 8.73 3.80 -2.37
CA ILE A 173 9.86 2.97 -2.76
C ILE A 173 11.12 3.80 -2.61
N TYR A 174 12.09 3.25 -1.88
CA TYR A 174 13.32 3.96 -1.55
C TYR A 174 14.48 3.48 -2.43
N LYS A 175 15.49 4.33 -2.58
CA LYS A 175 16.75 3.91 -3.22
C LYS A 175 17.41 2.85 -2.35
N TRP A 176 17.92 1.77 -2.97
CA TRP A 176 18.69 0.77 -2.24
C TRP A 176 19.94 1.40 -1.60
N ASP A 177 20.15 1.06 -0.34
CA ASP A 177 21.17 1.64 0.54
C ASP A 177 22.28 0.64 0.87
N GLN A 178 22.50 -0.34 -0.01
CA GLN A 178 23.49 -1.41 0.17
C GLN A 178 23.28 -2.22 1.45
N PHE A 179 22.01 -2.46 1.83
CA PHE A 179 21.59 -3.24 3.00
C PHE A 179 21.93 -2.61 4.35
N THR A 180 22.25 -1.33 4.40
CA THR A 180 22.60 -0.66 5.65
C THR A 180 21.41 -0.57 6.61
N SER A 181 20.22 -0.20 6.14
CA SER A 181 19.01 -0.23 6.98
C SER A 181 18.61 -1.64 7.39
N LEU A 182 18.68 -2.62 6.48
CA LEU A 182 18.39 -4.02 6.80
C LEU A 182 19.31 -4.57 7.89
N ALA A 183 20.62 -4.32 7.78
CA ALA A 183 21.59 -4.74 8.79
C ALA A 183 21.30 -4.09 10.16
N SER A 184 20.92 -2.81 10.17
CA SER A 184 20.51 -2.12 11.40
C SER A 184 19.27 -2.76 12.03
N MET A 185 18.25 -3.07 11.23
CA MET A 185 17.01 -3.70 11.72
C MET A 185 17.29 -5.07 12.34
N LEU A 186 18.08 -5.92 11.67
CA LEU A 186 18.47 -7.22 12.18
C LEU A 186 19.28 -7.08 13.48
N GLY A 187 20.25 -6.16 13.51
CA GLY A 187 21.06 -5.89 14.70
C GLY A 187 20.23 -5.45 15.91
N SER A 188 19.19 -4.64 15.70
CA SER A 188 18.27 -4.23 16.78
C SER A 188 17.30 -5.33 17.21
N GLY A 189 16.87 -6.22 16.30
CA GLY A 189 15.89 -7.27 16.57
C GLY A 189 16.46 -8.52 17.26
N PHE A 190 17.78 -8.74 17.21
CA PHE A 190 18.46 -9.83 17.91
C PHE A 190 19.14 -9.39 19.22
N ALA A 191 19.12 -8.09 19.54
CA ALA A 191 19.71 -7.53 20.76
C ALA A 191 18.70 -7.39 21.93
N SER A 192 17.49 -7.92 21.78
CA SER A 192 16.41 -7.92 22.78
C SER A 192 16.08 -9.32 23.28
#